data_AF-A0A968LLI2-F1
#
_entry.id   AF-A0A968LLI2-F1
#
_cell.length_a   1.000
_cell.length_b   1.000
_cell.length_c   1.000
_cell.angle_alpha   90.00
_cell.angle_beta   90.00
_cell.angle_gamma   90.00
#
_symmetry.space_group_name_H-M   'P 1'
#
loop_
_entity.id
_entity.type
_entity.pdbx_description
1 polymer ?
#
loop_
_entity_poly.entity_id
_entity_poly.type
_entity_poly.pdbx_seq_one_letter_code
_entity_poly.pdbx_strand_id
1 'polypeptide(L)' 'AKLPGTLAAAAEQFHESQVARALFGDAFVEHFAATRDWEDRLYRRHVSDWDLSRYFEII' A
#
# COMPACT_ATOMS: atom_id res chain seq x y z
N ALA A 1 6.55 -15.97 11.12
CA ALA A 1 5.44 -15.26 10.45
C ALA A 1 5.93 -14.76 9.10
N LYS A 2 5.09 -14.77 8.05
CA LYS A 2 5.45 -14.28 6.71
C LYS A 2 5.22 -12.76 6.66
N LEU A 3 6.13 -12.03 6.02
CA LEU A 3 5.96 -10.59 5.79
C LEU A 3 4.83 -10.32 4.77
N PRO A 4 4.14 -9.17 4.87
CA PRO A 4 3.10 -8.78 3.92
C PRO A 4 3.68 -8.68 2.50
N GLY A 5 2.92 -9.19 1.52
CA GLY A 5 3.34 -9.22 0.11
C GLY A 5 2.90 -8.01 -0.71
N THR A 6 2.18 -7.07 -0.11
CA THR A 6 1.68 -5.86 -0.76
C THR A 6 1.84 -4.65 0.15
N LEU A 7 1.88 -3.46 -0.45
CA LEU A 7 1.97 -2.21 0.30
C LEU A 7 0.75 -2.02 1.20
N ALA A 8 -0.45 -2.30 0.71
CA ALA A 8 -1.68 -2.22 1.51
C ALA A 8 -1.62 -3.10 2.77
N ALA A 9 -1.23 -4.37 2.63
CA ALA A 9 -1.15 -5.28 3.78
C ALA A 9 -0.04 -4.86 4.77
N ALA A 10 1.04 -4.25 4.29
CA ALA A 10 2.07 -3.70 5.15
C ALA A 10 1.60 -2.44 5.90
N ALA A 11 0.84 -1.57 5.23
CA ALA A 11 0.26 -0.37 5.83
C ALA A 11 -0.75 -0.71 6.92
N GLU A 12 -1.60 -1.72 6.70
CA GLU A 12 -2.56 -2.23 7.68
C GLU A 12 -1.85 -2.81 8.91
N GLN A 13 -0.88 -3.70 8.72
CA GLN A 13 -0.10 -4.24 9.85
C GLN A 13 0.69 -3.17 10.61
N PHE A 14 1.16 -2.13 9.91
CA PHE A 14 1.83 -1.00 10.55
C PHE A 14 0.86 -0.16 11.39
N HIS A 15 -0.36 0.08 10.88
CA HIS A 15 -1.41 0.80 11.58
C HIS A 15 -1.83 0.12 12.90
N GLU A 16 -1.92 -1.22 12.90
CA GLU A 16 -2.28 -2.02 14.08
C GLU A 16 -1.11 -2.24 15.07
N SER A 17 0.12 -1.89 14.68
CA SER A 17 1.31 -2.19 15.47
C SER A 17 1.41 -1.32 16.73
N GLN A 18 1.22 -1.96 17.89
CA GLN A 18 1.45 -1.33 19.19
C GLN A 18 2.90 -0.89 19.38
N VAL A 19 3.85 -1.64 18.80
CA VAL A 19 5.28 -1.30 18.84
C VAL A 19 5.53 -0.02 18.01
N ALA A 20 4.93 0.10 16.82
CA ALA A 20 5.05 1.30 16.02
C ALA A 20 4.45 2.52 16.73
N ARG A 21 3.29 2.36 17.37
CA ARG A 21 2.65 3.43 18.15
C ARG A 21 3.50 3.86 19.35
N ALA A 22 4.13 2.92 20.05
CA ALA A 22 5.04 3.23 21.15
C ALA A 22 6.31 3.97 20.70
N LEU A 23 6.82 3.68 19.51
CA LEU A 23 8.05 4.28 18.98
C LEU A 23 7.83 5.63 18.31
N PHE A 24 6.73 5.79 17.57
CA PHE A 24 6.49 6.96 16.71
C PHE A 24 5.33 7.83 17.16
N GLY A 25 4.47 7.33 18.06
CA GLY A 25 3.24 7.99 18.49
C GLY A 25 2.06 7.73 17.56
N ASP A 26 0.85 7.79 18.13
CA ASP A 26 -0.39 7.48 17.43
C ASP A 26 -0.61 8.37 16.20
N ALA A 27 -0.43 9.68 16.35
CA ALA A 27 -0.67 10.64 15.26
C ALA A 27 0.20 10.37 14.03
N PHE A 28 1.46 9.96 14.25
CA PHE A 28 2.35 9.61 13.15
C PHE A 28 1.91 8.31 12.47
N VAL A 29 1.61 7.27 13.26
CA VAL A 29 1.20 5.95 12.73
C VAL A 29 -0.08 6.08 11.90
N GLU A 30 -1.07 6.81 12.41
CA GLU A 30 -2.32 7.10 11.69
C GLU A 30 -2.06 7.80 10.36
N HIS A 31 -1.30 8.91 10.40
CA HIS A 31 -1.04 9.70 9.20
C HIS A 31 -0.22 8.91 8.16
N PHE A 32 0.85 8.26 8.59
CA PHE A 32 1.74 7.54 7.70
C PHE A 32 1.05 6.34 7.04
N ALA A 33 0.31 5.53 7.81
CA ALA A 33 -0.45 4.41 7.26
C ALA A 33 -1.47 4.88 6.21
N ALA A 34 -2.18 5.98 6.48
CA ALA A 34 -3.13 6.57 5.53
C ALA A 34 -2.46 7.01 4.22
N THR A 35 -1.23 7.55 4.27
CA THR A 35 -0.50 7.89 3.04
C THR A 35 -0.18 6.68 2.16
N ARG A 36 0.14 5.53 2.78
CA ARG A 36 0.48 4.29 2.08
C ARG A 36 -0.75 3.60 1.48
N ASP A 37 -1.89 3.64 2.18
CA ASP A 37 -3.17 3.18 1.63
C ASP A 37 -3.57 4.03 0.41
N TRP A 38 -3.40 5.35 0.48
CA TRP A 38 -3.71 6.23 -0.65
C TRP A 38 -2.81 5.98 -1.87
N GLU A 39 -1.53 5.70 -1.64
CA GLU A 39 -0.55 5.32 -2.67
C GLU A 39 -0.92 4.00 -3.36
N ASP A 40 -1.31 2.97 -2.61
CA ASP A 40 -1.77 1.69 -3.16
C ASP A 40 -3.02 1.87 -4.03
N ARG A 41 -3.98 2.69 -3.57
CA ARG A 41 -5.18 3.04 -4.35
C ARG A 41 -4.85 3.79 -5.64
N LEU A 42 -3.84 4.66 -5.63
CA LEU A 42 -3.37 5.31 -6.85
C LEU A 42 -2.77 4.31 -7.82
N TYR A 43 -1.89 3.44 -7.33
CA TYR A 43 -1.22 2.43 -8.14
C TYR A 43 -2.23 1.50 -8.83
N ARG A 44 -3.27 1.05 -8.12
CA ARG A 44 -4.33 0.21 -8.69
C ARG A 44 -5.16 0.87 -9.78
N ARG A 45 -5.21 2.20 -9.83
CA ARG A 45 -5.89 2.95 -10.91
C ARG A 45 -5.01 3.11 -12.15
N HIS A 46 -3.72 2.83 -12.04
CA HIS A 46 -2.80 2.98 -13.15
C HIS A 46 -2.91 1.77 -14.08
N VAL A 47 -3.24 2.02 -15.34
CA VAL A 47 -3.09 1.03 -16.41
C VAL A 47 -1.62 1.02 -16.79
N SER A 48 -0.95 -0.13 -16.61
CA SER A 48 0.48 -0.23 -16.91
C SER A 48 0.72 -0.37 -18.41
N ASP A 49 1.94 -0.04 -18.86
CA ASP A 49 2.34 -0.30 -20.25
C ASP A 49 2.23 -1.78 -20.62
N TRP A 50 2.44 -2.69 -19.66
CA TRP A 50 2.21 -4.12 -19.87
C TRP A 50 0.73 -4.43 -20.15
N ASP A 51 -0.19 -3.79 -19.43
CA ASP A 51 -1.62 -3.93 -19.68
C ASP A 51 -1.98 -3.39 -21.07
N LEU A 52 -1.41 -2.24 -21.47
CA LEU A 52 -1.63 -1.66 -22.79
C LEU A 52 -1.12 -2.58 -23.90
N SER A 53 0.14 -3.02 -23.84
CA SER A 53 0.72 -3.92 -24.85
C SER A 53 -0.02 -5.25 -24.95
N ARG A 54 -0.49 -5.80 -23.82
CA ARG A 54 -1.23 -7.07 -23.83
C ARG A 54 -2.62 -6.93 -24.44
N TYR A 55 -3.36 -5.84 -24.18
CA TYR A 55 -4.76 -5.75 -24.59
C TYR A 55 -4.98 -4.93 -25.88
N PHE A 56 -4.06 -4.05 -26.28
CA PHE A 56 -4.17 -3.30 -27.56
C PHE A 56 -3.69 -4.10 -28.78
N GLU A 57 -2.80 -5.08 -28.61
CA GLU A 57 -2.29 -5.92 -29.72
C GLU A 57 -3.18 -7.15 -30.02
N ILE A 58 -4.24 -7.38 -29.22
CA ILE A 58 -5.15 -8.54 -29.37
C ILE A 58 -6.35 -8.26 -30.30
N ILE A 59 -6.47 -7.07 -30.90
CA ILE A 59 -7.57 -6.73 -31.83
C ILE A 59 -7.21 -7.04 -33.28
#